data_AF-A0A5P0JJY9-F1
#
_entry.id   AF-A0A5P0JJY9-F1
#
_cell.length_a   1.000
_cell.length_b   1.000
_cell.length_c   1.000
_cell.angle_alpha   90.00
_cell.angle_beta   90.00
_cell.angle_gamma   90.00
#
_symmetry.space_group_name_H-M   'P 1'
#
loop_
_entity.id
_entity.type
_entity.pdbx_description
1 polymer ?
#
loop_
_entity_poly.entity_id
_entity_poly.type
_entity_poly.pdbx_seq_one_letter_code
_entity_poly.pdbx_strand_id
1 'polypeptide(L)'
;PRIVSRFGDEGEYRVPAAKMLAMVLHGMQGTPYIYQGEEIGMTNPHFSRITDYRDVESLNMFAELRNDGRDADELLAILASKSRDNSRTPMQWSNGDNAGFTAGEPWIGLGDNY
;
A
#
# COMPACT_ATOMS: atom_id res chain seq x y z
N PRO A 1 -0.99 -5.03 -2.64
CA PRO A 1 0.09 -4.66 -1.69
C PRO A 1 1.38 -4.26 -2.41
N ARG A 2 2.16 -3.34 -1.81
CA ARG A 2 3.47 -2.93 -2.33
C ARG A 2 4.56 -3.93 -1.92
N ILE A 3 5.60 -4.06 -2.76
CA ILE A 3 6.55 -5.17 -2.64
C ILE A 3 7.45 -5.05 -1.41
N VAL A 4 7.90 -3.83 -1.09
CA VAL A 4 8.76 -3.58 0.08
C VAL A 4 8.03 -3.92 1.39
N SER A 5 6.74 -3.61 1.47
CA SER A 5 5.86 -3.99 2.59
C SER A 5 5.61 -5.49 2.71
N ARG A 6 5.64 -6.20 1.58
CA ARG A 6 5.24 -7.60 1.50
C ARG A 6 6.40 -8.56 1.74
N PHE A 7 7.56 -8.27 1.16
CA PHE A 7 8.74 -9.15 1.16
C PHE A 7 10.01 -8.46 1.64
N GLY A 8 9.96 -7.16 1.93
CA GLY A 8 11.07 -6.38 2.47
C GLY A 8 10.82 -5.98 3.92
N ASP A 9 11.26 -4.78 4.24
CA ASP A 9 11.09 -4.13 5.54
C ASP A 9 10.58 -2.70 5.28
N GLU A 10 9.66 -2.20 6.10
CA GLU A 10 9.16 -0.82 6.00
C GLU A 10 9.90 0.17 6.90
N GLY A 11 10.70 -0.34 7.85
CA GLY A 11 11.43 0.43 8.84
C GLY A 11 12.87 0.73 8.44
N GLU A 12 13.80 0.34 9.31
CA GLU A 12 15.24 0.64 9.20
C GLU A 12 15.84 0.23 7.84
N TYR A 13 15.38 -0.89 7.29
CA TYR A 13 15.92 -1.50 6.08
C TYR A 13 15.08 -1.22 4.83
N ARG A 14 14.13 -0.27 4.87
CA ARG A 14 13.28 0.03 3.70
C ARG A 14 14.04 0.29 2.42
N VAL A 15 15.05 1.16 2.48
CA VAL A 15 15.87 1.52 1.31
C VAL A 15 16.70 0.32 0.81
N PRO A 16 17.50 -0.39 1.63
CA PRO A 16 18.24 -1.55 1.14
C PRO A 16 17.34 -2.70 0.69
N ALA A 17 16.21 -2.96 1.35
CA ALA A 17 15.27 -4.00 0.95
C ALA A 17 14.61 -3.70 -0.41
N ALA A 18 14.13 -2.47 -0.62
CA ALA A 18 13.54 -2.06 -1.90
C ALA A 18 14.56 -2.20 -3.05
N LYS A 19 15.80 -1.74 -2.83
CA LYS A 19 16.89 -1.90 -3.82
C LYS A 19 17.21 -3.36 -4.09
N MET A 20 17.30 -4.19 -3.05
CA MET A 20 17.55 -5.63 -3.20
C MET A 20 16.46 -6.29 -4.05
N LEU A 21 15.19 -6.03 -3.76
CA LEU A 21 14.05 -6.57 -4.52
C LEU A 21 14.09 -6.13 -6.00
N ALA A 22 14.41 -4.86 -6.25
CA ALA A 22 14.58 -4.35 -7.61
C ALA A 22 15.71 -5.06 -8.36
N MET A 23 16.87 -5.27 -7.71
CA MET A 23 18.02 -5.97 -8.28
C MET A 23 17.73 -7.44 -8.57
N VAL A 24 16.99 -8.13 -7.69
CA VAL A 24 16.58 -9.52 -7.93
C VAL A 24 15.71 -9.60 -9.19
N LEU A 25 14.68 -8.76 -9.32
CA LEU A 25 13.78 -8.80 -10.47
C LEU A 25 14.47 -8.39 -11.78
N HIS A 26 15.24 -7.29 -11.76
CA HIS A 26 15.90 -6.76 -12.96
C HIS A 26 17.13 -7.57 -13.39
N GLY A 27 17.67 -8.43 -12.51
CA GLY A 27 18.73 -9.37 -12.84
C GLY A 27 18.25 -10.64 -13.53
N MET A 28 16.93 -10.88 -13.61
CA MET A 28 16.36 -12.06 -14.28
C MET A 28 16.27 -11.87 -15.79
N GLN A 29 16.26 -12.97 -16.54
CA GLN A 29 15.96 -12.95 -17.97
C GLN A 29 14.47 -12.63 -18.20
N GLY A 30 14.19 -11.52 -18.90
CA GLY A 30 12.84 -11.11 -19.23
C GLY A 30 12.75 -9.61 -19.52
N THR A 31 11.53 -9.09 -19.55
CA THR A 31 11.26 -7.64 -19.64
C THR A 31 10.68 -7.19 -18.31
N PRO A 32 11.42 -6.42 -17.49
CA PRO A 32 10.93 -5.97 -16.20
C PRO A 32 9.85 -4.89 -16.37
N TYR A 33 8.94 -4.84 -15.41
CA TYR A 33 7.92 -3.80 -15.28
C TYR A 33 8.08 -3.16 -13.90
N ILE A 34 7.98 -1.84 -13.85
CA ILE A 34 8.01 -1.06 -12.61
C ILE A 34 6.61 -0.46 -12.42
N TYR A 35 6.04 -0.61 -11.23
CA TYR A 35 4.76 0.04 -10.89
C TYR A 35 4.99 1.42 -10.27
N GLN A 36 4.09 2.38 -10.52
CA GLN A 36 4.23 3.75 -10.02
C GLN A 36 4.49 3.80 -8.51
N GLY A 37 5.58 4.45 -8.10
CA GLY A 37 5.98 4.57 -6.71
C GLY A 37 6.88 3.45 -6.19
N GLU A 38 7.08 2.38 -6.97
CA GLU A 38 8.06 1.34 -6.63
C GLU A 38 9.48 1.89 -6.63
N GLU A 39 9.79 2.81 -7.55
CA GLU A 39 11.10 3.44 -7.72
C GLU A 39 11.51 4.34 -6.54
N ILE A 40 10.53 4.85 -5.78
CA ILE A 40 10.75 5.61 -4.53
C ILE A 40 10.48 4.76 -3.28
N GLY A 41 10.17 3.48 -3.44
CA GLY A 41 9.90 2.56 -2.34
C GLY A 41 8.68 2.95 -1.51
N MET A 42 7.57 3.33 -2.16
CA MET A 42 6.27 3.52 -1.50
C MET A 42 5.87 2.24 -0.76
N THR A 43 5.25 2.41 0.41
CA THR A 43 4.81 1.32 1.29
C THR A 43 3.30 1.11 1.23
N ASN A 44 2.78 0.14 1.97
CA ASN A 44 1.35 0.07 2.23
C ASN A 44 0.95 1.29 3.10
N PRO A 45 -0.32 1.73 3.04
CA PRO A 45 -0.76 2.96 3.71
C PRO A 45 -1.16 2.79 5.18
N HIS A 46 -1.15 1.57 5.72
CA HIS A 46 -1.56 1.27 7.10
C HIS A 46 -2.90 1.87 7.57
N PHE A 47 -3.87 1.96 6.67
CA PHE A 47 -5.23 2.37 7.02
C PHE A 47 -5.77 1.56 8.22
N SER A 48 -6.25 2.29 9.23
CA SER A 48 -6.69 1.73 10.51
C SER A 48 -8.21 1.69 10.66
N ARG A 49 -8.96 2.24 9.70
CA ARG A 49 -10.43 2.24 9.73
C ARG A 49 -10.97 1.73 8.41
N ILE A 50 -12.08 0.99 8.48
CA ILE A 50 -12.75 0.48 7.27
C ILE A 50 -13.17 1.61 6.31
N THR A 51 -13.46 2.80 6.85
CA THR A 51 -13.84 4.00 6.09
C THR A 51 -12.70 4.61 5.27
N ASP A 52 -11.46 4.18 5.49
CA ASP A 52 -10.30 4.65 4.73
C ASP A 52 -10.11 3.84 3.43
N TYR A 53 -10.71 2.65 3.35
CA TYR A 53 -10.72 1.81 2.15
C TYR A 53 -11.81 2.23 1.15
N ARG A 54 -11.59 1.92 -0.12
CA ARG A 54 -12.51 2.22 -1.24
C ARG A 54 -12.86 0.98 -2.06
N ASP A 55 -12.01 -0.04 -2.01
CA ASP A 55 -12.13 -1.23 -2.81
C ASP A 55 -13.32 -2.10 -2.42
N VAL A 56 -14.21 -2.37 -3.37
CA VAL A 56 -15.44 -3.14 -3.14
C VAL A 56 -15.18 -4.54 -2.59
N GLU A 57 -14.12 -5.22 -3.01
CA GLU A 57 -13.75 -6.54 -2.51
C GLU A 57 -13.34 -6.47 -1.03
N SER A 58 -12.57 -5.45 -0.66
CA SER A 58 -12.16 -5.20 0.73
C SER A 58 -13.36 -4.86 1.63
N LEU A 59 -14.27 -4.02 1.14
CA LEU A 59 -15.49 -3.63 1.87
C LEU A 59 -16.45 -4.82 2.05
N ASN A 60 -16.67 -5.61 1.00
CA ASN A 60 -17.54 -6.79 1.06
C ASN A 60 -16.98 -7.85 2.00
N MET A 61 -15.69 -8.19 1.86
CA MET A 61 -15.03 -9.17 2.73
C MET A 61 -15.09 -8.74 4.20
N PHE A 62 -14.87 -7.45 4.50
CA PHE A 62 -14.99 -6.94 5.86
C PHE A 62 -16.43 -7.08 6.37
N ALA A 63 -17.43 -6.65 5.59
CA ALA A 63 -18.83 -6.71 5.99
C ALA A 63 -19.32 -8.15 6.23
N GLU A 64 -19.00 -9.08 5.31
CA GLU A 64 -19.35 -10.50 5.42
C GLU A 64 -18.75 -11.12 6.68
N LEU A 65 -17.44 -10.98 6.88
CA LEU A 65 -16.78 -11.60 8.02
C LEU A 65 -17.14 -10.94 9.37
N ARG A 66 -17.44 -9.63 9.38
CA ARG A 66 -18.00 -8.97 10.56
C ARG A 66 -19.38 -9.51 10.92
N ASN A 67 -20.23 -9.77 9.93
CA ASN A 67 -21.54 -10.38 10.16
C ASN A 67 -21.43 -11.82 10.70
N ASP A 68 -20.37 -12.54 10.31
CA ASP A 68 -20.03 -13.85 10.87
C ASP A 68 -19.41 -13.78 12.28
N GLY A 69 -19.32 -12.58 12.88
CA GLY A 69 -18.84 -12.37 14.25
C GLY A 69 -17.32 -12.30 14.39
N ARG A 70 -16.57 -12.19 13.28
CA ARG A 70 -15.11 -12.01 13.33
C ARG A 70 -14.75 -10.63 13.90
N ASP A 71 -13.62 -10.56 14.59
CA ASP A 71 -13.14 -9.34 15.21
C ASP A 71 -12.75 -8.26 14.17
N ALA A 72 -13.01 -6.99 14.47
CA ALA A 72 -12.75 -5.90 13.53
C ALA A 72 -11.26 -5.65 13.33
N ASP A 73 -10.48 -5.73 14.41
CA ASP A 73 -9.06 -5.40 14.38
C ASP A 73 -8.29 -6.49 13.62
N GLU A 74 -8.68 -7.76 13.78
CA GLU A 74 -8.17 -8.85 12.96
C GLU A 74 -8.42 -8.63 11.46
N LEU A 75 -9.65 -8.22 11.09
CA LEU A 75 -10.01 -8.00 9.69
C LEU A 75 -9.28 -6.77 9.11
N LEU A 76 -9.11 -5.72 9.90
CA LEU A 76 -8.32 -4.55 9.51
C LEU A 76 -6.84 -4.92 9.31
N ALA A 77 -6.26 -5.78 10.16
CA ALA A 77 -4.91 -6.29 9.97
C ALA A 77 -4.77 -7.11 8.68
N ILE A 78 -5.79 -7.91 8.32
CA ILE A 78 -5.84 -8.61 7.03
C ILE A 78 -5.85 -7.59 5.89
N LEU A 79 -6.72 -6.57 5.94
CA LEU A 79 -6.79 -5.53 4.92
C LEU A 79 -5.49 -4.74 4.76
N ALA A 80 -4.84 -4.38 5.87
CA ALA A 80 -3.55 -3.71 5.87
C ALA A 80 -2.47 -4.50 5.12
N SER A 81 -2.58 -5.83 5.06
CA SER A 81 -1.64 -6.68 4.31
C SER A 81 -2.13 -7.09 2.91
N LYS A 82 -3.45 -7.19 2.68
CA LYS A 82 -4.03 -7.81 1.47
C LYS A 82 -4.84 -6.90 0.58
N SER A 83 -5.36 -5.77 1.06
CA SER A 83 -6.23 -4.91 0.27
C SER A 83 -5.54 -4.47 -1.03
N ARG A 84 -6.34 -4.38 -2.09
CA ARG A 84 -5.92 -3.84 -3.39
C ARG A 84 -5.63 -2.35 -3.30
N ASP A 85 -6.26 -1.65 -2.37
CA ASP A 85 -6.04 -0.22 -2.15
C ASP A 85 -4.64 0.10 -1.65
N ASN A 86 -3.93 -0.88 -1.07
CA ASN A 86 -2.59 -0.67 -0.55
C ASN A 86 -1.57 -0.20 -1.59
N SER A 87 -1.84 -0.44 -2.89
CA SER A 87 -1.02 0.06 -4.00
C SER A 87 -1.73 1.13 -4.84
N ARG A 88 -2.91 1.62 -4.43
CA ARG A 88 -3.72 2.61 -5.17
C ARG A 88 -3.75 3.98 -4.51
N THR A 89 -3.05 4.14 -3.39
CA THR A 89 -2.86 5.45 -2.77
C THR A 89 -2.18 6.43 -3.74
N PRO A 90 -2.45 7.74 -3.61
CA PRO A 90 -1.83 8.78 -4.41
C PRO A 90 -0.31 8.63 -4.56
N MET A 91 0.21 8.90 -5.76
CA MET A 91 1.66 8.97 -6.00
C MET A 91 2.25 10.15 -5.23
N GLN A 92 3.42 9.94 -4.62
CA GLN A 92 4.09 10.91 -3.76
C GLN A 92 5.11 11.74 -4.56
N TRP A 93 4.68 12.88 -5.09
CA TRP A 93 5.52 13.75 -5.93
C TRP A 93 6.44 14.67 -5.14
N SER A 94 6.03 15.09 -3.94
CA SER A 94 6.74 16.03 -3.10
C SER A 94 6.36 15.84 -1.63
N ASN A 95 7.02 16.60 -0.73
CA ASN A 95 6.68 16.70 0.68
C ASN A 95 5.63 17.79 1.00
N GLY A 96 4.93 18.31 -0.03
CA GLY A 96 3.86 19.29 0.13
C GLY A 96 2.50 18.64 0.45
N ASP A 97 1.46 19.47 0.51
CA ASP A 97 0.08 19.02 0.74
C ASP A 97 -0.33 17.91 -0.22
N ASN A 98 -0.96 16.85 0.30
CA ASN A 98 -1.32 15.64 -0.43
C ASN A 98 -0.16 15.04 -1.24
N ALA A 99 1.07 15.14 -0.75
CA ALA A 99 2.29 14.76 -1.45
C ALA A 99 2.46 15.41 -2.84
N GLY A 100 1.82 16.56 -3.08
CA GLY A 100 1.76 17.22 -4.40
C GLY A 100 0.88 16.51 -5.42
N PHE A 101 0.06 15.53 -5.02
CA PHE A 101 -0.84 14.81 -5.91
C PHE A 101 -2.02 15.65 -6.40
N THR A 102 -2.60 16.45 -5.51
CA THR A 102 -3.76 17.30 -5.80
C THR A 102 -3.83 18.49 -4.86
N ALA A 103 -4.36 19.60 -5.34
CA ALA A 103 -4.71 20.75 -4.51
C ALA A 103 -6.09 20.60 -3.82
N GLY A 104 -6.87 19.59 -4.19
CA GLY A 104 -8.17 19.27 -3.58
C GLY A 104 -8.09 18.11 -2.59
N GLU A 105 -9.19 17.37 -2.45
CA GLU A 105 -9.22 16.14 -1.65
C GLU A 105 -8.89 14.93 -2.54
N PRO A 106 -7.89 14.10 -2.19
CA PRO A 106 -7.63 12.87 -2.93
C PRO A 106 -8.79 11.88 -2.72
N TRP A 107 -9.10 11.10 -3.76
CA TRP A 107 -10.22 10.14 -3.72
C TRP A 107 -10.05 9.02 -2.68
N ILE A 108 -8.80 8.74 -2.30
CA ILE A 108 -8.38 7.83 -1.24
C ILE A 108 -7.23 8.47 -0.47
N GLY A 109 -7.11 8.15 0.82
CA GLY A 109 -6.06 8.70 1.69
C GLY A 109 -4.64 8.40 1.20
N LEU A 110 -3.69 9.19 1.70
CA LEU A 110 -2.26 8.99 1.45
C LEU A 110 -1.71 7.84 2.30
N GLY A 111 -0.56 7.29 1.89
CA GLY A 111 0.18 6.35 2.73
C GLY A 111 1.09 7.09 3.72
N ASP A 112 1.38 6.47 4.87
CA ASP A 112 2.09 7.11 5.99
C ASP A 112 3.49 7.66 5.68
N ASN A 113 4.11 7.24 4.58
CA ASN A 113 5.50 7.52 4.27
C ASN A 113 5.73 8.65 3.24
N TYR A 114 4.79 9.60 3.12
CA TYR A 114 4.93 10.79 2.27
C TYR A 114 5.55 12.00 2.97
#